data_AF-A0A7V9N4B3-F1
#
_entry.id   AF-A0A7V9N4B3-F1
#
_cell.length_a   1.000
_cell.length_b   1.000
_cell.length_c   1.000
_cell.angle_alpha   90.00
_cell.angle_beta   90.00
_cell.angle_gamma   90.00
#
_symmetry.space_group_name_H-M   'P 1'
#
loop_
_entity.id
_entity.type
_entity.pdbx_description
1 polymer ?
#
loop_
_entity_poly.entity_id
_entity_poly.type
_entity_poly.pdbx_seq_one_letter_code
_entity_poly.pdbx_strand_id
1 'polypeptide(L)'
;MTGHRPAIVHWYQPWGYTKGPYQPVLDRAALDAVAARGATPMITWEAWGPLNGVDPSRLRNIPSGAFDAYIDRWAHELRAFRAPVYLRLFHEMNNPRYPWAYGQNGNTAQDLIAAWRHVHGRFTHAGAANVRWVWSPNTENDLVSFSAIYPGDAYVDWFGVDGYNGGRELDWDGWRSPSDVFSRSFDAFRALSPTKPVMIAETSSVEQGGSKAEWIRELHTALPAAFPSLRAIVWFHDDYTSQGEADWRINTSDAALDAFRTVVGQPWHAKTR
;
A
#
# COMPACT_ATOMS: atom_id res chain seq x y z
N MET A 1 -8.43 -15.17 14.44
CA MET A 1 -8.70 -14.16 15.48
C MET A 1 -10.08 -13.52 15.32
N THR A 2 -10.47 -13.12 14.10
CA THR A 2 -11.73 -12.39 13.85
C THR A 2 -12.95 -13.27 13.53
N GLY A 3 -12.75 -14.53 13.15
CA GLY A 3 -13.84 -15.39 12.65
C GLY A 3 -14.23 -15.14 11.19
N HIS A 4 -13.58 -14.17 10.52
CA HIS A 4 -13.80 -13.81 9.12
C HIS A 4 -12.52 -14.02 8.30
N ARG A 5 -12.67 -14.43 7.03
CA ARG A 5 -11.55 -14.55 6.10
C ARG A 5 -11.24 -13.18 5.48
N PRO A 6 -9.97 -12.74 5.44
CA PRO A 6 -9.60 -11.51 4.74
C PRO A 6 -9.84 -11.65 3.24
N ALA A 7 -10.28 -10.58 2.59
CA ALA A 7 -10.42 -10.52 1.13
C ALA A 7 -9.08 -10.21 0.43
N ILE A 8 -8.20 -9.48 1.13
CA ILE A 8 -6.84 -9.14 0.67
C ILE A 8 -5.86 -9.62 1.73
N VAL A 9 -4.79 -10.29 1.30
CA VAL A 9 -3.63 -10.61 2.17
C VAL A 9 -2.43 -9.86 1.62
N HIS A 10 -1.79 -9.11 2.49
CA HIS A 10 -0.76 -8.14 2.14
C HIS A 10 0.59 -8.54 2.72
N TRP A 11 1.66 -8.37 1.93
CA TRP A 11 3.05 -8.45 2.38
C TRP A 11 3.94 -7.53 1.56
N TYR A 12 5.19 -7.37 2.02
CA TYR A 12 6.23 -6.57 1.37
C TYR A 12 7.27 -7.49 0.74
N GLN A 13 7.74 -7.14 -0.46
CA GLN A 13 8.92 -7.74 -1.07
C GLN A 13 9.86 -6.66 -1.60
N PRO A 14 11.13 -6.64 -1.16
CA PRO A 14 12.13 -5.74 -1.70
C PRO A 14 12.54 -6.15 -3.12
N TRP A 15 13.15 -5.23 -3.88
CA TRP A 15 13.85 -5.50 -5.15
C TRP A 15 15.28 -6.03 -4.93
N GLY A 16 15.86 -5.68 -3.80
CA GLY A 16 17.19 -6.08 -3.35
C GLY A 16 17.36 -5.75 -1.87
N TYR A 17 18.39 -6.30 -1.23
CA TYR A 17 18.68 -6.01 0.17
C TYR A 17 19.90 -5.11 0.29
N THR A 18 19.83 -4.15 1.22
CA THR A 18 20.98 -3.32 1.59
C THR A 18 22.12 -4.12 2.26
N LYS A 19 21.86 -5.36 2.70
CA LYS A 19 22.79 -6.23 3.44
C LYS A 19 23.12 -7.58 2.76
N GLY A 20 23.09 -7.69 1.43
CA GLY A 20 23.62 -8.88 0.74
C GLY A 20 23.27 -9.00 -0.75
N PRO A 21 23.90 -9.93 -1.49
CA PRO A 21 23.73 -10.11 -2.95
C PRO A 21 22.41 -10.82 -3.32
N TYR A 22 21.39 -10.73 -2.48
CA TYR A 22 20.13 -11.42 -2.69
C TYR A 22 19.28 -10.65 -3.71
N GLN A 23 19.00 -11.29 -4.84
CA GLN A 23 17.96 -10.86 -5.78
C GLN A 23 16.65 -11.52 -5.40
N PRO A 24 15.78 -10.86 -4.61
CA PRO A 24 14.49 -11.42 -4.22
C PRO A 24 13.67 -11.82 -5.45
N VAL A 25 13.35 -13.10 -5.52
CA VAL A 25 12.38 -13.65 -6.47
C VAL A 25 10.97 -13.48 -5.91
N LEU A 26 9.97 -13.53 -6.79
CA LEU A 26 8.57 -13.48 -6.36
C LEU A 26 8.28 -14.61 -5.37
N ASP A 27 7.60 -14.31 -4.27
CA ASP A 27 7.18 -15.35 -3.34
C ASP A 27 5.94 -16.08 -3.88
N ARG A 28 6.21 -17.05 -4.77
CA ARG A 28 5.15 -17.84 -5.40
C ARG A 28 4.38 -18.69 -4.38
N ALA A 29 5.04 -19.15 -3.33
CA ALA A 29 4.40 -19.94 -2.29
C ALA A 29 3.37 -19.11 -1.52
N ALA A 30 3.71 -17.85 -1.19
CA ALA A 30 2.77 -16.92 -0.57
C ALA A 30 1.57 -16.64 -1.48
N LEU A 31 1.79 -16.36 -2.77
CA LEU A 31 0.72 -16.16 -3.76
C LEU A 31 -0.26 -17.33 -3.79
N ASP A 32 0.25 -18.55 -3.97
CA ASP A 32 -0.59 -19.75 -4.06
C ASP A 32 -1.32 -20.01 -2.73
N ALA A 33 -0.68 -19.74 -1.59
CA ALA A 33 -1.28 -19.90 -0.27
C ALA A 33 -2.40 -18.87 -0.01
N VAL A 34 -2.27 -17.65 -0.51
CA VAL A 34 -3.31 -16.62 -0.42
C VAL A 34 -4.51 -16.99 -1.31
N ALA A 35 -4.25 -17.37 -2.56
CA ALA A 35 -5.30 -17.80 -3.49
C ALA A 35 -6.05 -19.04 -2.98
N ALA A 36 -5.35 -20.03 -2.42
CA ALA A 36 -5.96 -21.23 -1.83
C ALA A 36 -6.94 -20.92 -0.68
N ARG A 37 -6.81 -19.75 -0.04
CA ARG A 37 -7.72 -19.27 1.01
C ARG A 37 -8.89 -18.45 0.46
N GLY A 38 -8.94 -18.21 -0.85
CA GLY A 38 -9.95 -17.40 -1.53
C GLY A 38 -9.74 -15.90 -1.35
N ALA A 39 -8.51 -15.46 -1.08
CA ALA A 39 -8.15 -14.05 -0.95
C ALA A 39 -7.33 -13.59 -2.17
N THR A 40 -7.29 -12.28 -2.39
CA THR A 40 -6.43 -11.66 -3.41
C THR A 40 -5.12 -11.21 -2.78
N PRO A 41 -3.96 -11.61 -3.32
CA PRO A 41 -2.67 -11.13 -2.83
C PRO A 41 -2.46 -9.65 -3.16
N MET A 42 -1.89 -8.91 -2.22
CA MET A 42 -1.32 -7.59 -2.43
C MET A 42 0.16 -7.60 -2.06
N ILE A 43 1.01 -7.17 -2.98
CA ILE A 43 2.45 -7.08 -2.78
C ILE A 43 2.85 -5.62 -2.78
N THR A 44 3.38 -5.10 -1.67
CA THR A 44 4.20 -3.89 -1.71
C THR A 44 5.54 -4.25 -2.31
N TRP A 45 5.87 -3.68 -3.46
CA TRP A 45 7.10 -3.98 -4.16
C TRP A 45 8.07 -2.80 -4.06
N GLU A 46 9.07 -2.98 -3.22
CA GLU A 46 9.89 -1.89 -2.69
C GLU A 46 11.24 -1.82 -3.41
N ALA A 47 11.56 -0.66 -4.01
CA ALA A 47 12.81 -0.45 -4.76
C ALA A 47 14.04 -0.27 -3.85
N TRP A 48 14.22 -1.17 -2.88
CA TRP A 48 15.47 -1.32 -2.16
C TRP A 48 16.56 -1.89 -3.07
N GLY A 49 17.82 -1.61 -2.76
CA GLY A 49 18.96 -2.11 -3.52
C GLY A 49 20.29 -1.95 -2.78
N PRO A 50 21.42 -2.08 -3.49
CA PRO A 50 21.55 -2.14 -4.96
C PRO A 50 21.10 -3.48 -5.57
N LEU A 51 20.72 -3.44 -6.85
CA LEU A 51 20.49 -4.61 -7.70
C LEU A 51 21.44 -4.53 -8.92
N ASN A 52 22.25 -5.56 -9.15
CA ASN A 52 23.31 -5.55 -10.18
C ASN A 52 24.29 -4.35 -10.06
N GLY A 53 24.55 -3.88 -8.83
CA GLY A 53 25.42 -2.73 -8.57
C GLY A 53 24.79 -1.36 -8.90
N VAL A 54 23.53 -1.32 -9.31
CA VAL A 54 22.77 -0.10 -9.56
C VAL A 54 21.69 0.06 -8.49
N ASP A 55 21.53 1.27 -7.97
CA ASP A 55 20.52 1.58 -6.96
C ASP A 55 19.16 1.88 -7.63
N PRO A 56 18.13 1.03 -7.46
CA PRO A 56 16.80 1.27 -8.04
C PRO A 56 16.03 2.37 -7.30
N SER A 57 16.42 2.74 -6.07
CA SER A 57 15.78 3.83 -5.33
C SER A 57 16.13 5.23 -5.88
N ARG A 58 17.17 5.32 -6.71
CA ARG A 58 17.40 6.45 -7.63
C ARG A 58 16.57 6.22 -8.90
N LEU A 59 15.33 6.68 -8.90
CA LEU A 59 14.29 6.25 -9.85
C LEU A 59 14.64 6.52 -11.32
N ARG A 60 15.46 7.54 -11.62
CA ARG A 60 16.00 7.79 -12.96
C ARG A 60 16.78 6.62 -13.56
N ASN A 61 17.29 5.71 -12.71
CA ASN A 61 18.00 4.51 -13.16
C ASN A 61 17.04 3.46 -13.74
N ILE A 62 15.76 3.47 -13.36
CA ILE A 62 14.81 2.44 -13.79
C ILE A 62 14.54 2.52 -15.30
N PRO A 63 14.17 3.68 -15.88
CA PRO A 63 13.98 3.80 -17.32
C PRO A 63 15.24 3.61 -18.18
N SER A 64 16.43 3.49 -17.57
CA SER A 64 17.67 3.19 -18.30
C SER A 64 17.75 1.74 -18.80
N GLY A 65 16.89 0.85 -18.28
CA GLY A 65 16.88 -0.57 -18.61
C GLY A 65 17.71 -1.45 -17.67
N ALA A 66 18.44 -0.87 -16.70
CA ALA A 66 19.31 -1.59 -15.77
C ALA A 66 18.61 -2.71 -14.97
N PHE A 67 17.28 -2.62 -14.80
CA PHE A 67 16.48 -3.59 -14.05
C PHE A 67 15.46 -4.34 -14.91
N ASP A 68 15.48 -4.19 -16.24
CA ASP A 68 14.44 -4.76 -17.12
C ASP A 68 14.37 -6.28 -17.00
N ALA A 69 15.51 -6.97 -16.96
CA ALA A 69 15.53 -8.43 -16.79
C ALA A 69 14.93 -8.89 -15.45
N TYR A 70 15.07 -8.08 -14.39
CA TYR A 70 14.45 -8.35 -13.09
C TYR A 70 12.94 -8.13 -13.15
N ILE A 71 12.52 -7.00 -13.73
CA ILE A 71 11.11 -6.62 -13.88
C ILE A 71 10.37 -7.62 -14.77
N ASP A 72 10.97 -8.05 -15.87
CA ASP A 72 10.39 -9.01 -16.81
C ASP A 72 10.18 -10.37 -16.16
N ARG A 73 11.14 -10.84 -15.34
CA ARG A 73 10.99 -12.09 -14.60
C ARG A 73 9.76 -12.03 -13.70
N TRP A 74 9.61 -10.95 -12.94
CA TRP A 74 8.43 -10.72 -12.09
C TRP A 74 7.13 -10.65 -12.92
N ALA A 75 7.14 -9.95 -14.06
CA ALA A 75 5.99 -9.85 -14.94
C ALA A 75 5.57 -11.22 -15.50
N HIS A 76 6.52 -12.05 -15.92
CA HIS A 76 6.25 -13.40 -16.41
C HIS A 76 5.74 -14.33 -15.31
N GLU A 77 6.31 -14.26 -14.10
CA GLU A 77 5.88 -15.08 -12.96
C GLU A 77 4.48 -14.69 -12.47
N LEU A 78 4.18 -13.40 -12.37
CA LEU A 78 2.85 -12.91 -12.03
C LEU A 78 1.84 -13.23 -13.13
N ARG A 79 2.21 -13.15 -14.42
CA ARG A 79 1.35 -13.66 -15.50
C ARG A 79 1.04 -15.14 -15.35
N ALA A 80 2.04 -15.95 -14.98
CA ALA A 80 1.89 -17.39 -14.80
C ALA A 80 1.04 -17.77 -13.58
N PHE A 81 0.82 -16.84 -12.65
CA PHE A 81 -0.10 -17.03 -11.51
C PHE A 81 -1.57 -17.11 -11.96
N ARG A 82 -1.96 -16.44 -13.06
CA ARG A 82 -3.29 -16.50 -13.70
C ARG A 82 -4.49 -16.08 -12.84
N ALA A 83 -4.27 -15.61 -11.62
CA ALA A 83 -5.29 -15.01 -10.75
C ALA A 83 -4.97 -13.52 -10.49
N PRO A 84 -5.97 -12.71 -10.09
CA PRO A 84 -5.75 -11.31 -9.74
C PRO A 84 -4.69 -11.14 -8.65
N VAL A 85 -3.87 -10.10 -8.78
CA VAL A 85 -2.87 -9.70 -7.78
C VAL A 85 -2.76 -8.18 -7.78
N TYR A 86 -2.80 -7.58 -6.61
CA TYR A 86 -2.50 -6.16 -6.43
C TYR A 86 -0.98 -5.98 -6.32
N LEU A 87 -0.41 -5.14 -7.17
CA LEU A 87 0.99 -4.75 -7.11
C LEU A 87 1.09 -3.27 -6.74
N ARG A 88 1.64 -3.01 -5.56
CA ARG A 88 1.75 -1.68 -4.94
C ARG A 88 3.21 -1.23 -5.00
N LEU A 89 3.55 -0.55 -6.10
CA LEU A 89 4.91 -0.16 -6.44
C LEU A 89 5.30 1.16 -5.77
N PHE A 90 6.51 1.27 -5.22
CA PHE A 90 7.08 2.51 -4.67
C PHE A 90 6.15 3.22 -3.66
N HIS A 91 5.56 2.46 -2.73
CA HIS A 91 4.59 3.03 -1.79
C HIS A 91 5.15 4.23 -1.03
N GLU A 92 4.25 5.09 -0.58
CA GLU A 92 4.56 6.31 0.14
C GLU A 92 5.62 7.16 -0.55
N MET A 93 5.53 7.31 -1.87
CA MET A 93 6.46 8.12 -2.65
C MET A 93 6.49 9.61 -2.28
N ASN A 94 5.58 10.07 -1.42
CA ASN A 94 5.55 11.40 -0.79
C ASN A 94 6.02 11.38 0.69
N ASN A 95 6.57 10.28 1.18
CA ASN A 95 7.17 10.16 2.53
C ASN A 95 8.70 10.10 2.42
N PRO A 96 9.44 11.11 2.89
CA PRO A 96 10.90 11.19 2.75
C PRO A 96 11.67 10.13 3.55
N ARG A 97 10.99 9.27 4.33
CA ARG A 97 11.59 8.11 4.98
C ARG A 97 12.02 7.02 3.99
N TYR A 98 11.44 6.99 2.79
CA TYR A 98 11.81 6.02 1.76
C TYR A 98 12.80 6.59 0.73
N PRO A 99 13.82 5.81 0.32
CA PRO A 99 14.86 6.30 -0.58
C PRO A 99 14.36 6.54 -2.01
N TRP A 100 13.21 5.97 -2.41
CA TRP A 100 12.56 6.23 -3.70
C TRP A 100 11.60 7.42 -3.66
N ALA A 101 11.37 8.04 -2.50
CA ALA A 101 10.41 9.14 -2.39
C ALA A 101 10.88 10.41 -3.12
N TYR A 102 9.93 11.30 -3.38
CA TYR A 102 10.18 12.62 -3.91
C TYR A 102 11.21 13.38 -3.07
N GLY A 103 12.20 14.00 -3.73
CA GLY A 103 13.29 14.73 -3.09
C GLY A 103 14.38 13.86 -2.48
N GLN A 104 14.16 12.56 -2.30
CA GLN A 104 15.19 11.63 -1.85
C GLN A 104 16.03 11.15 -3.04
N ASN A 105 17.32 10.88 -2.84
CA ASN A 105 18.19 10.34 -3.89
C ASN A 105 18.23 11.13 -5.22
N GLY A 106 17.86 12.42 -5.19
CA GLY A 106 17.71 13.26 -6.38
C GLY A 106 16.49 12.93 -7.24
N ASN A 107 15.50 12.23 -6.69
CA ASN A 107 14.25 11.89 -7.36
C ASN A 107 13.36 13.13 -7.51
N THR A 108 12.99 13.40 -8.75
CA THR A 108 11.99 14.41 -9.10
C THR A 108 10.61 13.78 -9.25
N ALA A 109 9.56 14.61 -9.32
CA ALA A 109 8.23 14.14 -9.63
C ALA A 109 8.16 13.44 -11.01
N GLN A 110 8.96 13.93 -11.98
CA GLN A 110 9.07 13.32 -13.29
C GLN A 110 9.78 11.96 -13.26
N ASP A 111 10.79 11.79 -12.40
CA ASP A 111 11.45 10.49 -12.22
C ASP A 111 10.48 9.44 -11.65
N LEU A 112 9.62 9.84 -10.70
CA LEU A 112 8.55 9.00 -10.16
C LEU A 112 7.58 8.53 -11.26
N ILE A 113 7.09 9.45 -12.08
CA ILE A 113 6.18 9.15 -13.19
C ILE A 113 6.88 8.26 -14.23
N ALA A 114 8.11 8.58 -14.62
CA ALA A 114 8.85 7.85 -15.64
C ALA A 114 9.17 6.42 -15.18
N ALA A 115 9.64 6.23 -13.95
CA ALA A 115 9.94 4.92 -13.39
C ALA A 115 8.66 4.06 -13.28
N TRP A 116 7.56 4.63 -12.77
CA TRP A 116 6.27 3.93 -12.70
C TRP A 116 5.82 3.44 -14.07
N ARG A 117 5.77 4.35 -15.06
CA ARG A 117 5.32 4.03 -16.42
C ARG A 117 6.23 3.00 -17.09
N HIS A 118 7.54 3.05 -16.84
CA HIS A 118 8.50 2.07 -17.35
C HIS A 118 8.18 0.67 -16.83
N VAL A 119 8.06 0.49 -15.51
CA VAL A 119 7.74 -0.80 -14.89
C VAL A 119 6.38 -1.32 -15.38
N HIS A 120 5.36 -0.46 -15.40
CA HIS A 120 4.05 -0.81 -15.96
C HIS A 120 4.13 -1.25 -17.44
N GLY A 121 4.93 -0.55 -18.23
CA GLY A 121 5.17 -0.86 -19.64
C GLY A 121 5.78 -2.26 -19.83
N ARG A 122 6.77 -2.65 -19.02
CA ARG A 122 7.35 -4.00 -19.04
C ARG A 122 6.30 -5.08 -18.78
N PHE A 123 5.46 -4.89 -17.77
CA PHE A 123 4.37 -5.82 -17.44
C PHE A 123 3.31 -5.90 -18.54
N THR A 124 2.96 -4.77 -19.14
CA THR A 124 2.05 -4.71 -20.29
C THR A 124 2.62 -5.50 -21.46
N HIS A 125 3.91 -5.33 -21.77
CA HIS A 125 4.61 -6.07 -22.82
C HIS A 125 4.65 -7.57 -22.56
N ALA A 126 4.85 -7.98 -21.30
CA ALA A 126 4.82 -9.39 -20.89
C ALA A 126 3.40 -10.00 -20.93
N GLY A 127 2.34 -9.20 -21.11
CA GLY A 127 0.95 -9.65 -21.12
C GLY A 127 0.42 -10.03 -19.73
N ALA A 128 0.95 -9.42 -18.67
CA ALA A 128 0.56 -9.68 -17.27
C ALA A 128 -0.74 -8.96 -16.87
N ALA A 129 -1.81 -9.15 -17.64
CA ALA A 129 -3.09 -8.44 -17.47
C ALA A 129 -3.86 -8.79 -16.18
N ASN A 130 -3.41 -9.80 -15.42
CA ASN A 130 -3.96 -10.16 -14.12
C ASN A 130 -3.41 -9.30 -12.96
N VAL A 131 -2.38 -8.47 -13.22
CA VAL A 131 -1.83 -7.53 -12.24
C VAL A 131 -2.67 -6.26 -12.20
N ARG A 132 -3.01 -5.83 -10.98
CA ARG A 132 -3.73 -4.58 -10.69
C ARG A 132 -2.79 -3.60 -10.01
N TRP A 133 -2.59 -2.44 -10.63
CA TRP A 133 -1.65 -1.42 -10.18
C TRP A 133 -2.25 -0.53 -9.09
N VAL A 134 -1.64 -0.56 -7.91
CA VAL A 134 -2.06 0.24 -6.75
C VAL A 134 -1.09 1.40 -6.54
N TRP A 135 -1.49 2.60 -6.96
CA TRP A 135 -0.71 3.82 -6.72
C TRP A 135 -1.03 4.35 -5.33
N SER A 136 -0.07 4.22 -4.41
CA SER A 136 -0.31 4.37 -2.97
C SER A 136 0.66 5.34 -2.30
N PRO A 137 0.41 6.66 -2.35
CA PRO A 137 1.11 7.61 -1.50
C PRO A 137 0.75 7.39 -0.01
N ASN A 138 1.56 7.97 0.89
CA ASN A 138 1.14 8.25 2.26
C ASN A 138 0.05 9.33 2.22
N THR A 139 -0.66 9.55 3.33
CA THR A 139 -1.61 10.65 3.47
C THR A 139 -1.10 11.96 2.87
N GLU A 140 -2.00 12.70 2.22
CA GLU A 140 -1.68 13.93 1.51
C GLU A 140 -0.99 14.94 2.44
N ASN A 141 0.11 15.52 1.96
CA ASN A 141 0.96 16.45 2.70
C ASN A 141 1.49 17.56 1.79
N ASP A 142 2.21 18.52 2.38
CA ASP A 142 2.68 19.71 1.67
C ASP A 142 4.03 19.52 0.96
N LEU A 143 4.62 18.31 1.00
CA LEU A 143 5.92 18.03 0.37
C LEU A 143 5.81 17.93 -1.16
N VAL A 144 4.76 17.23 -1.64
CA VAL A 144 4.47 17.09 -3.06
C VAL A 144 2.99 16.74 -3.25
N SER A 145 2.30 17.47 -4.13
CA SER A 145 0.90 17.18 -4.42
C SER A 145 0.75 15.83 -5.12
N PHE A 146 -0.35 15.13 -4.87
CA PHE A 146 -0.66 13.88 -5.58
C PHE A 146 -0.67 14.07 -7.10
N SER A 147 -1.18 15.20 -7.59
CA SER A 147 -1.19 15.53 -9.02
C SER A 147 0.19 15.63 -9.66
N ALA A 148 1.21 16.08 -8.91
CA ALA A 148 2.55 16.24 -9.44
C ALA A 148 3.24 14.88 -9.70
N ILE A 149 2.90 13.86 -8.91
CA ILE A 149 3.53 12.53 -8.93
C ILE A 149 2.62 11.44 -9.49
N TYR A 150 1.42 11.80 -9.96
CA TYR A 150 0.44 10.85 -10.51
C TYR A 150 0.83 10.41 -11.93
N PRO A 151 1.01 9.09 -12.19
CA PRO A 151 1.45 8.61 -13.49
C PRO A 151 0.34 8.63 -14.57
N GLY A 152 -0.90 8.92 -14.19
CA GLY A 152 -2.05 9.03 -15.10
C GLY A 152 -2.94 7.78 -15.12
N ASP A 153 -4.18 7.96 -15.55
CA ASP A 153 -5.25 6.96 -15.43
C ASP A 153 -4.97 5.62 -16.10
N ALA A 154 -4.20 5.61 -17.18
CA ALA A 154 -3.86 4.40 -17.93
C ALA A 154 -2.86 3.48 -17.21
N TYR A 155 -2.24 3.96 -16.12
CA TYR A 155 -1.17 3.26 -15.41
C TYR A 155 -1.56 2.85 -13.98
N VAL A 156 -2.80 3.11 -13.58
CA VAL A 156 -3.29 2.92 -12.20
C VAL A 156 -4.66 2.26 -12.24
N ASP A 157 -4.81 1.09 -11.62
CA ASP A 157 -6.12 0.46 -11.46
C ASP A 157 -6.81 0.94 -10.17
N TRP A 158 -6.04 1.18 -9.12
CA TRP A 158 -6.51 1.54 -7.78
C TRP A 158 -5.71 2.69 -7.18
N PHE A 159 -6.41 3.63 -6.55
CA PHE A 159 -5.77 4.55 -5.60
C PHE A 159 -5.60 3.83 -4.27
N GLY A 160 -4.38 3.80 -3.75
CA GLY A 160 -4.05 3.39 -2.39
C GLY A 160 -3.74 4.61 -1.52
N VAL A 161 -3.93 4.51 -0.21
CA VAL A 161 -3.36 5.48 0.74
C VAL A 161 -2.94 4.75 2.01
N ASP A 162 -1.79 5.17 2.54
CA ASP A 162 -1.29 4.71 3.83
C ASP A 162 -1.48 5.83 4.84
N GLY A 163 -2.03 5.51 6.01
CA GLY A 163 -2.29 6.49 7.05
C GLY A 163 -2.54 5.84 8.40
N TYR A 164 -2.01 6.44 9.46
CA TYR A 164 -2.03 5.85 10.80
C TYR A 164 -2.44 6.89 11.85
N ASN A 165 -3.05 6.40 12.94
CA ASN A 165 -3.31 7.19 14.13
C ASN A 165 -2.30 6.81 15.24
N GLY A 166 -1.28 7.66 15.43
CA GLY A 166 -0.22 7.47 16.43
C GLY A 166 -0.59 7.95 17.83
N GLY A 167 -1.74 8.62 17.98
CA GLY A 167 -2.27 9.01 19.29
C GLY A 167 -1.26 9.74 20.16
N ARG A 168 -1.15 9.31 21.42
CA ARG A 168 -0.14 9.83 22.36
C ARG A 168 1.07 8.89 22.54
N GLU A 169 1.15 7.80 21.78
CA GLU A 169 2.26 6.85 21.87
C GLU A 169 3.44 7.29 21.00
N LEU A 170 3.15 8.01 19.92
CA LEU A 170 4.15 8.51 18.97
C LEU A 170 4.22 10.03 19.00
N ASP A 171 5.40 10.57 18.70
CA ASP A 171 5.65 12.02 18.60
C ASP A 171 5.08 12.60 17.29
N TRP A 172 3.76 12.48 17.14
CA TRP A 172 2.95 12.99 16.04
C TRP A 172 1.95 14.04 16.56
N ASP A 173 1.07 14.55 15.70
CA ASP A 173 0.06 15.57 16.05
C ASP A 173 -1.11 15.06 16.94
N GLY A 174 -0.85 14.08 17.80
CA GLY A 174 -1.84 13.52 18.73
C GLY A 174 -2.84 12.55 18.09
N TRP A 175 -3.97 12.37 18.78
CA TRP A 175 -5.06 11.51 18.33
C TRP A 175 -5.83 12.13 17.16
N ARG A 176 -6.01 11.36 16.08
CA ARG A 176 -6.74 11.77 14.88
C ARG A 176 -7.82 10.75 14.53
N SER A 177 -9.03 11.21 14.23
CA SER A 177 -10.09 10.32 13.73
C SER A 177 -9.72 9.78 12.33
N PRO A 178 -10.34 8.69 11.85
CA PRO A 178 -10.12 8.24 10.47
C PRO A 178 -10.41 9.33 9.44
N SER A 179 -11.45 10.15 9.66
CA SER A 179 -11.77 11.28 8.80
C SER A 179 -10.65 12.31 8.75
N ASP A 180 -10.04 12.65 9.89
CA ASP A 180 -8.92 13.58 9.95
C ASP A 180 -7.68 13.03 9.21
N VAL A 181 -7.45 11.71 9.30
CA VAL A 181 -6.33 11.06 8.62
C VAL A 181 -6.53 11.02 7.10
N PHE A 182 -7.73 10.70 6.61
CA PHE A 182 -7.91 10.30 5.21
C PHE A 182 -8.62 11.31 4.31
N SER A 183 -9.40 12.26 4.84
CA SER A 183 -10.29 13.09 4.01
C SER A 183 -9.54 13.92 2.96
N ARG A 184 -8.41 14.54 3.33
CA ARG A 184 -7.57 15.32 2.40
C ARG A 184 -7.07 14.47 1.23
N SER A 185 -6.67 13.24 1.52
CA SER A 185 -6.20 12.28 0.51
C SER A 185 -7.32 11.84 -0.44
N PHE A 186 -8.50 11.57 0.10
CA PHE A 186 -9.65 11.18 -0.71
C PHE A 186 -10.19 12.31 -1.58
N ASP A 187 -10.16 13.55 -1.11
CA ASP A 187 -10.47 14.73 -1.91
C ASP A 187 -9.48 14.90 -3.06
N ALA A 188 -8.18 14.73 -2.80
CA ALA A 188 -7.16 14.75 -3.83
C ALA A 188 -7.36 13.64 -4.87
N PHE A 189 -7.68 12.41 -4.46
CA PHE A 189 -7.99 11.32 -5.39
C PHE A 189 -9.23 11.61 -6.25
N ARG A 190 -10.30 12.14 -5.65
CA ARG A 190 -11.51 12.53 -6.38
C ARG A 190 -11.21 13.61 -7.42
N ALA A 191 -10.32 14.55 -7.12
CA ALA A 191 -9.87 15.56 -8.06
C ALA A 191 -9.00 15.00 -9.20
N LEU A 192 -8.20 13.95 -8.93
CA LEU A 192 -7.38 13.28 -9.94
C LEU A 192 -8.20 12.43 -10.90
N SER A 193 -9.05 11.54 -10.36
CA SER A 193 -9.89 10.66 -11.15
C SER A 193 -11.12 10.23 -10.34
N PRO A 194 -12.32 10.72 -10.65
CA PRO A 194 -13.52 10.49 -9.84
C PRO A 194 -14.05 9.05 -9.89
N THR A 195 -13.58 8.24 -10.84
CA THR A 195 -14.11 6.89 -11.11
C THR A 195 -13.26 5.76 -10.54
N LYS A 196 -12.01 6.04 -10.13
CA LYS A 196 -11.11 5.00 -9.66
C LYS A 196 -11.50 4.52 -8.26
N PRO A 197 -11.50 3.19 -8.01
CA PRO A 197 -11.72 2.68 -6.68
C PRO A 197 -10.54 3.05 -5.77
N VAL A 198 -10.86 3.30 -4.51
CA VAL A 198 -9.89 3.67 -3.47
C VAL A 198 -9.75 2.53 -2.46
N MET A 199 -8.53 2.29 -2.02
CA MET A 199 -8.16 1.39 -0.95
C MET A 199 -7.38 2.18 0.10
N ILE A 200 -7.70 1.99 1.38
CA ILE A 200 -6.74 2.27 2.45
C ILE A 200 -5.81 1.06 2.46
N ALA A 201 -4.63 1.23 1.85
CA ALA A 201 -3.70 0.13 1.55
C ALA A 201 -2.90 -0.27 2.80
N GLU A 202 -2.75 0.67 3.74
CA GLU A 202 -2.28 0.39 5.09
C GLU A 202 -2.91 1.36 6.08
N THR A 203 -3.32 0.82 7.23
CA THR A 203 -3.70 1.65 8.36
C THR A 203 -3.71 0.88 9.67
N SER A 204 -3.55 1.62 10.77
CA SER A 204 -3.85 1.16 12.11
C SER A 204 -3.99 2.36 13.05
N SER A 205 -4.37 2.08 14.30
CA SER A 205 -4.45 3.04 15.39
C SER A 205 -3.78 2.47 16.63
N VAL A 206 -3.15 3.34 17.40
CA VAL A 206 -2.70 3.04 18.76
C VAL A 206 -3.87 3.05 19.75
N GLU A 207 -3.61 2.71 21.01
CA GLU A 207 -4.60 2.76 22.09
C GLU A 207 -4.60 4.13 22.79
N GLN A 208 -3.44 4.74 23.03
CA GLN A 208 -3.37 5.97 23.83
C GLN A 208 -3.81 7.22 23.08
N GLY A 209 -4.60 8.05 23.74
CA GLY A 209 -5.05 9.36 23.22
C GLY A 209 -6.52 9.39 22.79
N GLY A 210 -7.21 8.25 22.77
CA GLY A 210 -8.63 8.11 22.43
C GLY A 210 -9.12 6.68 22.62
N SER A 211 -10.05 6.22 21.78
CA SER A 211 -10.57 4.84 21.80
C SER A 211 -10.29 4.16 20.48
N LYS A 212 -9.37 3.18 20.46
CA LYS A 212 -9.07 2.38 19.27
C LYS A 212 -10.30 1.61 18.78
N ALA A 213 -11.14 1.14 19.71
CA ALA A 213 -12.39 0.49 19.39
C ALA A 213 -13.35 1.40 18.61
N GLU A 214 -13.53 2.66 19.04
CA GLU A 214 -14.35 3.62 18.27
C GLU A 214 -13.69 4.00 16.95
N TRP A 215 -12.37 4.16 16.93
CA TRP A 215 -11.61 4.46 15.70
C TRP A 215 -11.83 3.36 14.64
N ILE A 216 -11.80 2.09 15.03
CA ILE A 216 -12.13 0.95 14.17
C ILE A 216 -13.58 1.03 13.67
N ARG A 217 -14.55 1.38 14.53
CA ARG A 217 -15.95 1.52 14.09
C ARG A 217 -16.12 2.65 13.08
N GLU A 218 -15.51 3.81 13.32
CA GLU A 218 -15.58 4.96 12.43
C GLU A 218 -14.94 4.67 11.07
N LEU A 219 -13.76 4.04 11.06
CA LEU A 219 -13.02 3.66 9.85
C LEU A 219 -13.86 2.77 8.92
N HIS A 220 -14.67 1.88 9.50
CA HIS A 220 -15.44 0.89 8.75
C HIS A 220 -16.91 1.28 8.49
N THR A 221 -17.41 2.36 9.10
CA THR A 221 -18.82 2.77 8.95
C THR A 221 -18.97 4.20 8.43
N ALA A 222 -18.45 5.20 9.17
CA ALA A 222 -18.57 6.60 8.82
C ALA A 222 -17.75 6.93 7.56
N LEU A 223 -16.51 6.44 7.49
CA LEU A 223 -15.62 6.76 6.38
C LEU A 223 -16.10 6.20 5.03
N PRO A 224 -16.53 4.93 4.89
CA PRO A 224 -17.08 4.41 3.64
C PRO A 224 -18.39 5.08 3.22
N ALA A 225 -19.18 5.58 4.18
CA ALA A 225 -20.39 6.35 3.90
C ALA A 225 -20.06 7.75 3.34
N ALA A 226 -19.04 8.41 3.88
CA ALA A 226 -18.56 9.71 3.40
C ALA A 226 -17.82 9.61 2.06
N PHE A 227 -17.17 8.47 1.78
CA PHE A 227 -16.37 8.25 0.58
C PHE A 227 -16.78 6.97 -0.14
N PRO A 228 -17.83 7.02 -0.99
CA PRO A 228 -18.36 5.83 -1.67
C PRO A 228 -17.39 5.16 -2.65
N SER A 229 -16.28 5.81 -3.03
CA SER A 229 -15.20 5.23 -3.82
C SER A 229 -14.28 4.32 -3.00
N LEU A 230 -14.32 4.38 -1.67
CA LEU A 230 -13.61 3.45 -0.80
C LEU A 230 -14.21 2.05 -0.94
N ARG A 231 -13.37 1.10 -1.35
CA ARG A 231 -13.75 -0.29 -1.61
C ARG A 231 -12.94 -1.31 -0.82
N ALA A 232 -11.82 -0.91 -0.22
CA ALA A 232 -11.00 -1.83 0.56
C ALA A 232 -10.27 -1.10 1.69
N ILE A 233 -10.10 -1.80 2.81
CA ILE A 233 -9.31 -1.36 3.97
C ILE A 233 -8.42 -2.53 4.34
N VAL A 234 -7.11 -2.30 4.32
CA VAL A 234 -6.09 -3.29 4.69
C VAL A 234 -5.46 -2.84 6.00
N TRP A 235 -5.72 -3.62 7.06
CA TRP A 235 -5.21 -3.34 8.39
C TRP A 235 -3.74 -3.78 8.51
N PHE A 236 -2.89 -2.90 9.01
CA PHE A 236 -1.51 -3.22 9.35
C PHE A 236 -1.46 -3.89 10.73
N HIS A 237 -1.29 -5.21 10.75
CA HIS A 237 -1.32 -6.03 11.95
C HIS A 237 0.10 -6.47 12.35
N ASP A 238 0.84 -5.61 13.03
CA ASP A 238 2.17 -5.95 13.54
C ASP A 238 2.49 -5.23 14.84
N ASP A 239 3.48 -5.74 15.57
CA ASP A 239 3.98 -5.17 16.83
C ASP A 239 5.38 -4.59 16.60
N TYR A 240 5.45 -3.26 16.48
CA TYR A 240 6.69 -2.53 16.23
C TYR A 240 7.25 -1.89 17.51
N THR A 241 6.74 -2.26 18.69
CA THR A 241 7.23 -1.71 19.98
C THR A 241 8.72 -1.94 20.19
N SER A 242 9.25 -3.10 19.77
CA SER A 242 10.70 -3.40 19.85
C SER A 242 11.56 -2.53 18.92
N GLN A 243 10.94 -1.87 17.93
CA GLN A 243 11.59 -0.95 17.00
C GLN A 243 11.43 0.52 17.42
N GLY A 244 10.83 0.78 18.58
CA GLY A 244 10.58 2.12 19.09
C GLY A 244 9.33 2.80 18.52
N GLU A 245 8.43 2.05 17.89
CA GLU A 245 7.11 2.54 17.50
C GLU A 245 6.01 1.97 18.42
N ALA A 246 4.87 1.56 17.85
CA ALA A 246 3.67 1.15 18.59
C ALA A 246 3.20 -0.28 18.26
N ASP A 247 2.24 -0.77 19.04
CA ASP A 247 1.55 -2.03 18.77
C ASP A 247 0.30 -1.78 17.90
N TRP A 248 0.39 -2.15 16.63
CA TRP A 248 -0.63 -1.89 15.62
C TRP A 248 -1.67 -3.02 15.51
N ARG A 249 -1.53 -4.09 16.29
CA ARG A 249 -2.39 -5.27 16.16
C ARG A 249 -3.84 -4.96 16.50
N ILE A 250 -4.78 -5.74 15.97
CA ILE A 250 -6.20 -5.57 16.27
C ILE A 250 -6.57 -6.05 17.69
N ASN A 251 -5.69 -6.83 18.32
CA ASN A 251 -5.90 -7.47 19.62
C ASN A 251 -5.03 -6.86 20.73
N THR A 252 -4.73 -5.56 20.64
CA THR A 252 -4.10 -4.79 21.73
C THR A 252 -5.00 -4.66 22.96
N SER A 253 -6.31 -4.75 22.77
CA SER A 253 -7.32 -4.83 23.82
C SER A 253 -8.53 -5.66 23.37
N ASP A 254 -9.31 -6.18 24.32
CA ASP A 254 -10.57 -6.88 24.02
C ASP A 254 -11.55 -5.96 23.28
N ALA A 255 -11.60 -4.69 23.67
CA ALA A 255 -12.46 -3.69 23.03
C ALA A 255 -12.08 -3.47 21.56
N ALA A 256 -10.79 -3.37 21.23
CA ALA A 256 -10.33 -3.24 19.84
C ALA A 256 -10.65 -4.50 19.02
N LEU A 257 -10.41 -5.70 19.58
CA LEU A 257 -10.66 -6.95 18.90
C LEU A 257 -12.15 -7.17 18.62
N ASP A 258 -13.01 -6.87 19.59
CA ASP A 258 -14.46 -7.03 19.46
C ASP A 258 -15.06 -5.98 18.51
N ALA A 259 -14.54 -4.75 18.50
CA ALA A 259 -14.89 -3.75 17.49
C ALA A 259 -14.53 -4.26 16.09
N PHE A 260 -13.31 -4.78 15.91
CA PHE A 260 -12.84 -5.30 14.62
C PHE A 260 -13.70 -6.49 14.14
N ARG A 261 -13.98 -7.46 15.02
CA ARG A 261 -14.88 -8.60 14.74
C ARG A 261 -16.26 -8.13 14.26
N THR A 262 -16.81 -7.12 14.94
CA THR A 262 -18.14 -6.59 14.62
C THR A 262 -18.17 -5.95 13.24
N VAL A 263 -17.20 -5.10 12.92
CA VAL A 263 -17.22 -4.35 11.65
C VAL A 263 -16.97 -5.24 10.45
N VAL A 264 -16.05 -6.21 10.53
CA VAL A 264 -15.76 -7.11 9.40
C VAL A 264 -16.89 -8.11 9.11
N GLY A 265 -17.85 -8.26 10.02
CA GLY A 265 -19.08 -9.01 9.82
C GLY A 265 -20.18 -8.23 9.09
N GLN A 266 -20.01 -6.93 8.86
CA GLN A 266 -21.05 -6.09 8.24
C GLN A 266 -21.18 -6.31 6.72
N PRO A 267 -22.37 -6.03 6.13
CA PRO A 267 -22.63 -6.26 4.71
C PRO A 267 -21.67 -5.55 3.74
N TRP A 268 -21.09 -4.41 4.12
CA TRP A 268 -20.10 -3.71 3.28
C TRP A 268 -18.89 -4.61 2.98
N HIS A 269 -18.45 -5.40 3.96
CA HIS A 269 -17.34 -6.35 3.82
C HIS A 269 -17.71 -7.66 3.11
N ALA A 270 -18.99 -7.95 2.93
CA ALA A 270 -19.43 -9.09 2.13
C ALA A 270 -19.37 -8.82 0.62
N LYS A 271 -19.32 -7.54 0.21
CA LYS A 271 -19.32 -7.09 -1.19
C LYS A 271 -17.94 -6.98 -1.83
N THR A 272 -16.87 -7.17 -1.06
CA THR A 272 -15.47 -7.00 -1.50
C THR A 272 -14.80 -8.30 -1.91
N ARG A 273 -15.59 -9.31 -2.30
CA ARG A 273 -15.13 -10.62 -2.78
C ARG A 273 -15.24 -10.75 -4.29
#